data_AF-A0A9D5BKT4-F1
#
_entry.id   AF-A0A9D5BKT4-F1
#
_cell.length_a   1.000
_cell.length_b   1.000
_cell.length_c   1.000
_cell.angle_alpha   90.00
_cell.angle_beta   90.00
_cell.angle_gamma   90.00
#
_symmetry.space_group_name_H-M   'P 1'
#
loop_
_entity.id
_entity.type
_entity.pdbx_description
1 polymer ?
#
loop_
_entity_poly.entity_id
_entity_poly.type
_entity_poly.pdbx_seq_one_letter_code
_entity_poly.pdbx_strand_id
1 'polypeptide(L)'
;MQGFKLSDSKILRKILSRNSSETKREISSSNQTSKNSSRQFYHQTKEIFVGSWNIGGIAPPQNLNIEDWLDTHNDYADIYVLGFQEIVPLNAANVLGPQNKKKSMKWNSLIGATLNNKKPIKIVEEEKKAEPQKVYPLKEQVCEEFENVDDFQCIISKQMVGMFITIWARCDLYQHIQHLNVSSVGCGIMGCLANKGSISIRFVLHETSFCFICSHLASGGKEVDKRQRNVNAADILSHTSFPAGPLHDMPQNIIDHDRVVWLGDLNYRIDMPHFATHSLIKRREWETLLKHDQLKMELKEGHVFQGWHEGAIEFPPTYKYLPNSDDYIGCDENHMSKKRRSPAW
;
A
#
# COMPACT_ATOMS: atom_id res chain seq x y z
N MET A 1 28.25 -0.83 11.57
CA MET A 1 27.30 -0.79 10.42
C MET A 1 26.68 0.60 10.42
N GLN A 2 27.04 1.43 9.44
CA GLN A 2 26.47 2.77 9.28
C GLN A 2 24.97 2.67 9.00
N GLY A 3 24.19 3.57 9.61
CA GLY A 3 22.74 3.53 9.54
C GLY A 3 22.22 3.86 8.15
N PHE A 4 21.24 3.09 7.70
CA PHE A 4 20.54 3.34 6.45
C PHE A 4 19.42 4.33 6.74
N LYS A 5 19.63 5.62 6.44
CA LYS A 5 18.53 6.60 6.45
C LYS A 5 17.85 6.55 5.09
N LEU A 6 16.55 6.34 5.04
CA LEU A 6 15.77 6.50 3.79
C LEU A 6 15.93 7.91 3.21
N SER A 7 16.21 8.90 4.08
CA SER A 7 16.59 10.26 3.69
C SER A 7 17.89 10.36 2.90
N ASP A 8 18.76 9.35 2.86
CA ASP A 8 19.98 9.41 2.05
C ASP A 8 19.72 9.03 0.58
N SER A 9 18.55 8.46 0.26
CA SER A 9 18.12 8.31 -1.15
C SER A 9 17.64 9.66 -1.68
N LYS A 10 18.39 10.20 -2.65
CA LYS A 10 18.02 11.45 -3.34
C LYS A 10 16.69 11.34 -4.07
N ILE A 11 16.27 10.12 -4.40
CA ILE A 11 15.02 9.81 -5.11
C ILE A 11 13.84 10.02 -4.17
N LEU A 12 13.88 9.45 -2.95
CA LEU A 12 12.80 9.62 -1.97
C LEU A 12 12.63 11.09 -1.54
N ARG A 13 13.73 11.83 -1.32
CA ARG A 13 13.65 13.29 -1.06
C ARG A 13 12.94 14.05 -2.19
N LYS A 14 13.15 13.63 -3.44
CA LYS A 14 12.57 14.32 -4.61
C LYS A 14 11.09 14.00 -4.81
N ILE A 15 10.65 12.82 -4.40
CA ILE A 15 9.23 12.42 -4.39
C ILE A 15 8.49 13.22 -3.30
N LEU A 16 9.06 13.32 -2.10
CA LEU A 16 8.43 13.95 -0.93
C LEU A 16 8.42 15.48 -0.99
N SER A 17 9.48 16.10 -1.51
CA SER A 17 9.58 17.57 -1.61
C SER A 17 8.66 18.23 -2.64
N ARG A 18 7.96 17.46 -3.49
CA ARG A 18 7.08 17.99 -4.53
C ARG A 18 5.60 18.01 -4.11
N ASN A 19 5.16 17.01 -3.34
CA ASN A 19 3.79 16.94 -2.84
C ASN A 19 3.43 18.14 -1.93
N SER A 20 4.40 18.73 -1.23
CA SER A 20 4.16 19.90 -0.36
C SER A 20 3.89 21.21 -1.10
N SER A 21 4.13 21.27 -2.42
CA SER A 21 4.04 22.52 -3.19
C SER A 21 2.73 22.72 -3.95
N GLU A 22 1.87 21.70 -4.09
CA GLU A 22 0.66 21.78 -4.92
C GLU A 22 -0.64 22.09 -4.15
N THR A 23 -0.65 22.07 -2.82
CA THR A 23 -1.89 22.25 -2.03
C THR A 23 -2.28 23.71 -1.71
N LYS A 24 -1.62 24.70 -2.30
CA LYS A 24 -1.96 26.14 -2.08
C LYS A 24 -2.28 26.86 -3.38
N ARG A 25 -3.51 26.70 -3.89
CA ARG A 25 -4.15 27.71 -4.74
C ARG A 25 -5.56 28.00 -4.25
N GLU A 26 -5.76 29.28 -3.99
CA GLU A 26 -6.87 29.93 -3.32
C GLU A 26 -8.19 29.86 -4.10
N ILE A 27 -9.31 29.78 -3.36
CA ILE A 27 -10.58 30.37 -3.79
C ILE A 27 -11.06 31.26 -2.65
N SER A 28 -10.95 32.57 -2.87
CA SER A 28 -11.59 33.62 -2.08
C SER A 28 -12.87 34.07 -2.79
N SER A 29 -14.01 34.11 -2.09
CA SER A 29 -15.05 35.12 -2.34
C SER A 29 -16.09 35.21 -1.20
N SER A 30 -16.09 36.41 -0.60
CA SER A 30 -17.22 37.22 -0.11
C SER A 30 -18.31 36.65 0.81
N ASN A 31 -18.32 37.17 2.03
CA ASN A 31 -19.42 37.16 3.00
C ASN A 31 -20.66 37.93 2.52
N GLN A 32 -21.85 37.37 2.78
CA GLN A 32 -23.04 38.14 3.16
C GLN A 32 -23.87 37.35 4.19
N THR A 33 -24.24 38.04 5.26
CA THR A 33 -24.94 37.53 6.44
C THR A 33 -26.44 37.42 6.23
N SER A 34 -27.02 36.28 6.61
CA SER A 34 -28.44 36.15 6.94
C SER A 34 -28.58 35.07 8.03
N LYS A 35 -29.13 35.46 9.18
CA LYS A 35 -29.40 34.58 10.32
C LYS A 35 -30.54 33.64 9.94
N ASN A 36 -30.27 32.35 9.84
CA ASN A 36 -31.25 31.29 10.04
C ASN A 36 -30.57 30.05 10.62
N SER A 37 -31.24 29.44 11.60
CA SER A 37 -30.85 28.21 12.28
C SER A 37 -30.80 27.05 11.28
N SER A 38 -29.62 26.79 10.74
CA SER A 38 -29.31 25.59 9.96
C SER A 38 -28.22 24.83 10.70
N ARG A 39 -28.49 23.58 11.09
CA ARG A 39 -27.45 22.64 11.51
C ARG A 39 -26.39 22.61 10.41
N GLN A 40 -25.27 23.24 10.68
CA GLN A 40 -24.14 23.30 9.78
C GLN A 40 -23.50 21.92 9.82
N PHE A 41 -23.82 21.06 8.84
CA PHE A 41 -23.08 19.82 8.63
C PHE A 41 -21.67 20.23 8.20
N TYR A 42 -20.74 20.26 9.15
CA TYR A 42 -19.33 20.36 8.82
C TYR A 42 -18.95 19.06 8.10
N HIS A 43 -18.94 19.07 6.77
CA HIS A 43 -18.22 18.05 6.01
C HIS A 43 -16.73 18.23 6.33
N GLN A 44 -16.25 17.53 7.36
CA GLN A 44 -14.83 17.40 7.59
C GLN A 44 -14.28 16.44 6.56
N THR A 45 -13.55 16.96 5.58
CA THR A 45 -12.72 16.15 4.71
C THR A 45 -11.68 15.44 5.57
N LYS A 46 -11.49 14.13 5.34
CA LYS A 46 -10.47 13.33 6.00
C LYS A 46 -9.39 12.99 5.00
N GLU A 47 -8.13 13.07 5.43
CA GLU A 47 -6.98 12.76 4.60
C GLU A 47 -6.54 11.30 4.80
N ILE A 48 -6.29 10.61 3.68
CA ILE A 48 -5.89 9.20 3.69
C ILE A 48 -4.56 9.07 2.97
N PHE A 49 -3.53 8.67 3.71
CA PHE A 49 -2.24 8.29 3.17
C PHE A 49 -2.28 6.83 2.72
N VAL A 50 -1.75 6.55 1.52
CA VAL A 50 -1.67 5.18 0.98
C VAL A 50 -0.25 4.90 0.52
N GLY A 51 0.39 3.90 1.11
CA GLY A 51 1.75 3.48 0.79
C GLY A 51 1.82 2.01 0.39
N SER A 52 2.64 1.68 -0.60
CA SER A 52 2.95 0.30 -0.98
C SER A 52 4.46 0.07 -1.04
N TRP A 53 4.95 -1.04 -0.50
CA TRP A 53 6.37 -1.38 -0.55
C TRP A 53 6.62 -2.89 -0.67
N ASN A 54 7.21 -3.33 -1.79
CA ASN A 54 7.81 -4.65 -1.89
C ASN A 54 9.18 -4.65 -1.18
N ILE A 55 9.27 -5.36 -0.05
CA ILE A 55 10.46 -5.36 0.82
C ILE A 55 11.42 -6.51 0.56
N GLY A 56 11.19 -7.30 -0.50
CA GLY A 56 12.14 -8.30 -0.99
C GLY A 56 12.49 -9.42 0.00
N GLY A 57 11.60 -9.76 0.93
CA GLY A 57 11.82 -10.79 1.95
C GLY A 57 12.63 -10.33 3.16
N ILE A 58 13.03 -9.06 3.22
CA ILE A 58 13.93 -8.50 4.22
C ILE A 58 13.12 -8.02 5.44
N ALA A 59 13.55 -8.40 6.65
CA ALA A 59 12.95 -7.88 7.88
C ALA A 59 13.43 -6.44 8.13
N PRO A 60 12.63 -5.57 8.75
CA PRO A 60 13.03 -4.18 8.97
C PRO A 60 14.29 -4.17 9.85
N PRO A 61 15.38 -3.51 9.39
CA PRO A 61 16.57 -3.30 10.22
C PRO A 61 16.23 -2.54 11.50
N GLN A 62 17.01 -2.75 12.57
CA GLN A 62 16.76 -2.11 13.88
C GLN A 62 16.80 -0.58 13.84
N ASN A 63 17.49 -0.01 12.86
CA ASN A 63 17.72 1.41 12.68
C ASN A 63 17.01 1.99 11.44
N LEU A 64 16.05 1.26 10.88
CA LEU A 64 15.26 1.74 9.76
C LEU A 64 14.40 2.93 10.21
N ASN A 65 14.56 4.09 9.56
CA ASN A 65 13.69 5.25 9.76
C ASN A 65 12.75 5.40 8.56
N ILE A 66 11.44 5.33 8.78
CA ILE A 66 10.40 5.44 7.76
C ILE A 66 9.61 6.77 7.80
N GLU A 67 10.02 7.75 8.59
CA GLU A 67 9.36 9.07 8.72
C GLU A 67 9.15 9.74 7.36
N ASP A 68 10.20 9.77 6.54
CA ASP A 68 10.14 10.30 5.18
C ASP A 68 9.11 9.55 4.33
N TRP A 69 9.08 8.21 4.40
CA TRP A 69 8.13 7.43 3.60
C TRP A 69 6.68 7.67 4.02
N LEU A 70 6.45 7.90 5.32
CA LEU A 70 5.12 8.21 5.88
C LEU A 70 4.78 9.71 5.82
N ASP A 71 5.69 10.55 5.32
CA ASP A 71 5.56 12.01 5.24
C ASP A 71 5.10 12.69 6.56
N THR A 72 5.55 12.17 7.71
CA THR A 72 5.12 12.65 9.04
C THR A 72 5.61 14.07 9.38
N HIS A 73 6.36 14.72 8.49
CA HIS A 73 6.95 16.05 8.71
C HIS A 73 6.11 17.20 8.14
N ASN A 74 5.27 16.96 7.13
CA ASN A 74 4.61 18.03 6.39
C ASN A 74 3.15 18.24 6.77
N ASP A 75 2.41 17.18 7.13
CA ASP A 75 1.11 17.19 7.82
C ASP A 75 0.70 15.72 8.06
N TYR A 76 0.09 15.40 9.22
CA TYR A 76 -0.37 14.03 9.48
C TYR A 76 -1.69 13.75 8.74
N ALA A 77 -1.71 12.72 7.89
CA ALA A 77 -2.97 12.19 7.38
C ALA A 77 -3.82 11.62 8.52
N ASP A 78 -5.14 11.63 8.38
CA ASP A 78 -6.04 11.06 9.40
C ASP A 78 -6.01 9.52 9.44
N ILE A 79 -5.78 8.90 8.29
CA ILE A 79 -5.70 7.44 8.12
C ILE A 79 -4.48 7.07 7.26
N TYR A 80 -3.72 6.06 7.68
CA TYR A 80 -2.61 5.48 6.93
C TYR A 80 -2.94 4.06 6.53
N VAL A 81 -2.91 3.78 5.23
CA VAL A 81 -3.09 2.44 4.64
C VAL A 81 -1.78 1.99 4.02
N LEU A 82 -1.15 0.98 4.60
CA LEU A 82 0.19 0.55 4.22
C LEU A 82 0.17 -0.90 3.76
N GLY A 83 0.48 -1.11 2.48
CA GLY A 83 0.62 -2.41 1.83
C GLY A 83 2.08 -2.80 1.69
N PHE A 84 2.38 -4.07 1.98
CA PHE A 84 3.71 -4.64 1.82
C PHE A 84 3.63 -5.93 1.01
N GLN A 85 4.63 -6.14 0.15
CA GLN A 85 4.81 -7.37 -0.59
C GLN A 85 6.18 -7.98 -0.27
N GLU A 86 6.26 -9.31 -0.37
CA GLU A 86 7.42 -10.08 0.05
C GLU A 86 7.84 -9.79 1.51
N ILE A 87 6.88 -9.68 2.44
CA ILE A 87 7.20 -9.45 3.86
C ILE A 87 8.05 -10.60 4.47
N VAL A 88 7.94 -11.79 3.88
CA VAL A 88 8.74 -12.99 4.16
C VAL A 88 9.36 -13.49 2.86
N PRO A 89 10.52 -14.17 2.90
CA PRO A 89 11.09 -14.83 1.73
C PRO A 89 10.10 -15.85 1.16
N LEU A 90 9.86 -15.83 -0.15
CA LEU A 90 8.95 -16.75 -0.81
C LEU A 90 9.61 -18.12 -1.03
N ASN A 91 9.78 -18.88 0.04
CA ASN A 91 10.23 -20.28 0.02
C ASN A 91 9.07 -21.23 0.38
N ALA A 92 9.22 -22.53 0.10
CA ALA A 92 8.16 -23.52 0.32
C ALA A 92 7.63 -23.52 1.77
N ALA A 93 8.51 -23.32 2.76
CA ALA A 93 8.12 -23.27 4.17
C ALA A 93 7.21 -22.08 4.49
N ASN A 94 7.46 -20.90 3.92
CA ASN A 94 6.60 -19.72 4.15
C ASN A 94 5.30 -19.75 3.35
N VAL A 95 5.26 -20.51 2.25
CA VAL A 95 4.07 -20.63 1.38
C VAL A 95 3.12 -21.73 1.87
N LEU A 96 3.65 -22.87 2.33
CA LEU A 96 2.88 -24.06 2.73
C LEU A 96 2.87 -24.31 4.23
N GLY A 97 3.84 -23.75 4.96
CA GLY A 97 3.95 -23.89 6.41
C GLY A 97 3.10 -22.88 7.17
N PRO A 98 3.12 -22.94 8.52
CA PRO A 98 2.37 -22.02 9.35
C PRO A 98 2.84 -20.58 9.13
N GLN A 99 1.88 -19.67 9.07
CA GLN A 99 2.18 -18.25 8.84
C GLN A 99 3.03 -17.66 9.96
N ASN A 100 4.25 -17.20 9.62
CA ASN A 100 5.12 -16.50 10.55
C ASN A 100 4.73 -15.02 10.67
N LYS A 101 4.06 -14.67 11.77
CA LYS A 101 3.62 -13.30 12.07
C LYS A 101 4.68 -12.42 12.73
N LYS A 102 5.84 -12.96 13.11
CA LYS A 102 6.89 -12.19 13.80
C LYS A 102 7.34 -10.97 12.99
N LYS A 103 7.41 -11.11 11.66
CA LYS A 103 7.82 -10.01 10.77
C LYS A 103 6.76 -8.93 10.64
N SER A 104 5.48 -9.28 10.47
CA SER A 104 4.38 -8.31 10.43
C SER A 104 4.23 -7.55 11.74
N MET A 105 4.41 -8.22 12.89
CA MET A 105 4.43 -7.56 14.20
C MET A 105 5.58 -6.54 14.33
N LYS A 106 6.78 -6.85 13.82
CA LYS A 106 7.91 -5.91 13.81
C LYS A 106 7.60 -4.68 12.96
N TRP A 107 6.98 -4.86 11.80
CA TRP A 107 6.54 -3.75 10.95
C TRP A 107 5.49 -2.89 11.64
N ASN A 108 4.44 -3.48 12.22
CA ASN A 108 3.44 -2.71 12.99
C ASN A 108 4.06 -1.94 14.16
N SER A 109 5.00 -2.55 14.90
CA SER A 109 5.71 -1.87 16.00
C SER A 109 6.51 -0.66 15.50
N LEU A 110 7.21 -0.80 14.36
CA LEU A 110 7.94 0.31 13.74
C LEU A 110 7.00 1.43 13.27
N ILE A 111 5.90 1.08 12.59
CA ILE A 111 4.92 2.05 12.07
C ILE A 111 4.26 2.81 13.22
N GLY A 112 3.74 2.11 14.22
CA GLY A 112 3.10 2.75 15.37
C GLY A 112 4.06 3.63 16.16
N ALA A 113 5.34 3.26 16.23
CA ALA A 113 6.37 4.08 16.83
C ALA A 113 6.63 5.36 16.02
N THR A 114 6.76 5.25 14.69
CA THR A 114 6.97 6.42 13.81
C THR A 114 5.76 7.35 13.83
N LEU A 115 4.54 6.84 13.65
CA LEU A 115 3.33 7.68 13.62
C LEU A 115 3.09 8.42 14.93
N ASN A 116 3.42 7.78 16.07
CA ASN A 116 3.21 8.36 17.40
C ASN A 116 4.45 9.06 17.98
N ASN A 117 5.52 9.24 17.20
CA ASN A 117 6.79 9.80 17.67
C ASN A 117 7.32 9.10 18.95
N LYS A 118 7.15 7.77 19.01
CA LYS A 118 7.54 6.89 20.12
C LYS A 118 8.69 5.97 19.70
N LYS A 119 9.38 5.35 20.65
CA LYS A 119 10.37 4.29 20.32
C LYS A 119 9.66 2.96 20.01
N PRO A 120 10.14 2.16 19.04
CA PRO A 120 9.58 0.84 18.76
C PRO A 120 9.58 -0.06 19.99
N ILE A 121 8.45 -0.71 20.27
CA ILE A 121 8.33 -1.68 21.35
C ILE A 121 9.16 -2.91 20.97
N LYS A 122 10.08 -3.32 21.86
CA LYS A 122 10.82 -4.58 21.73
C LYS A 122 9.84 -5.73 21.92
N ILE A 123 9.59 -6.49 20.86
CA ILE A 123 8.74 -7.69 20.92
C ILE A 123 9.50 -8.75 21.73
N VAL A 124 9.05 -9.01 22.96
CA VAL A 124 9.59 -10.07 23.83
C VAL A 124 9.16 -11.44 23.30
N GLU A 125 10.11 -12.38 23.24
CA GLU A 125 9.93 -13.72 22.72
C GLU A 125 9.10 -14.59 23.68
N GLU A 126 7.78 -14.53 23.60
CA GLU A 126 6.93 -15.57 24.20
C GLU A 126 6.41 -16.53 23.13
N GLU A 127 6.86 -17.78 23.21
CA GLU A 127 6.29 -18.91 22.47
C GLU A 127 4.91 -19.25 23.05
N LYS A 128 3.83 -18.77 22.41
CA LYS A 128 2.47 -19.26 22.68
C LYS A 128 1.95 -20.07 21.50
N LYS A 129 1.44 -21.26 21.82
CA LYS A 129 0.88 -22.27 20.91
C LYS A 129 -0.24 -21.69 20.04
N ALA A 130 -0.30 -22.18 18.81
CA ALA A 130 -1.25 -21.74 17.78
C ALA A 130 -2.72 -21.97 18.17
N GLU A 131 -3.48 -20.87 18.22
CA GLU A 131 -4.95 -20.85 18.24
C GLU A 131 -5.49 -20.47 16.84
N PRO A 132 -6.74 -20.85 16.50
CA PRO A 132 -7.33 -20.61 15.19
C PRO A 132 -7.54 -19.11 14.92
N GLN A 133 -7.54 -18.78 13.63
CA GLN A 133 -7.57 -17.44 13.05
C GLN A 133 -8.46 -16.43 13.79
N LYS A 134 -7.82 -15.46 14.45
CA LYS A 134 -8.43 -14.18 14.81
C LYS A 134 -7.90 -13.13 13.83
N VAL A 135 -8.80 -12.49 13.10
CA VAL A 135 -8.67 -11.05 12.80
C VAL A 135 -8.26 -10.41 14.12
N TYR A 136 -7.25 -9.55 14.16
CA TYR A 136 -7.08 -8.70 15.34
C TYR A 136 -8.09 -7.55 15.16
N PRO A 137 -9.29 -7.55 15.76
CA PRO A 137 -9.56 -6.39 16.58
C PRO A 137 -8.56 -6.50 17.74
N LEU A 138 -7.80 -5.43 17.99
CA LEU A 138 -7.32 -5.27 19.35
C LEU A 138 -8.57 -5.43 20.24
N LYS A 139 -8.41 -6.27 21.27
CA LYS A 139 -9.45 -6.63 22.24
C LYS A 139 -10.35 -5.43 22.54
N GLU A 140 -11.55 -5.71 23.03
CA GLU A 140 -12.27 -4.88 24.00
C GLU A 140 -11.38 -4.62 25.25
N GLN A 141 -10.21 -4.02 25.06
CA GLN A 141 -9.67 -3.09 26.02
C GLN A 141 -10.64 -1.93 25.91
N VAL A 142 -11.53 -1.88 26.90
CA VAL A 142 -11.91 -0.62 27.54
C VAL A 142 -10.88 0.43 27.16
N CYS A 143 -11.34 1.52 26.53
CA CYS A 143 -10.51 2.69 26.26
C CYS A 143 -9.71 2.98 27.53
N GLU A 144 -8.44 2.53 27.58
CA GLU A 144 -7.47 3.16 28.46
C GLU A 144 -7.47 4.59 27.96
N GLU A 145 -7.77 5.54 28.87
CA GLU A 145 -7.81 6.96 28.56
C GLU A 145 -6.62 7.28 27.65
N PHE A 146 -6.90 7.54 26.37
CA PHE A 146 -5.84 7.83 25.43
C PHE A 146 -5.17 9.10 25.95
N GLU A 147 -3.90 9.00 26.35
CA GLU A 147 -3.14 10.14 26.88
C GLU A 147 -3.13 11.31 25.87
N ASN A 148 -3.27 11.01 24.58
CA ASN A 148 -3.40 11.98 23.51
C ASN A 148 -4.39 11.54 22.43
N VAL A 149 -5.33 12.41 22.08
CA VAL A 149 -6.39 12.18 21.07
C VAL A 149 -5.80 12.16 19.65
N ASP A 150 -4.61 12.75 19.47
CA ASP A 150 -3.89 12.81 18.20
C ASP A 150 -3.01 11.58 17.91
N ASP A 151 -2.93 10.62 18.84
CA ASP A 151 -2.22 9.36 18.61
C ASP A 151 -2.92 8.50 17.54
N PHE A 152 -2.15 7.66 16.85
CA PHE A 152 -2.59 6.67 15.88
C PHE A 152 -2.66 5.27 16.48
N GLN A 153 -3.73 4.56 16.17
CA GLN A 153 -3.93 3.15 16.49
C GLN A 153 -4.08 2.29 15.23
N CYS A 154 -3.51 1.09 15.28
CA CYS A 154 -3.74 0.06 14.26
C CYS A 154 -5.17 -0.46 14.36
N ILE A 155 -6.03 -0.10 13.40
CA ILE A 155 -7.41 -0.59 13.31
C ILE A 155 -7.41 -2.05 12.87
N ILE A 156 -6.57 -2.39 11.89
CA ILE A 156 -6.48 -3.74 11.37
C ILE A 156 -5.14 -4.00 10.70
N SER A 157 -4.68 -5.25 10.82
CA SER A 157 -3.60 -5.73 9.96
C SER A 157 -3.80 -7.18 9.59
N LYS A 158 -3.45 -7.54 8.36
CA LYS A 158 -3.61 -8.88 7.82
C LYS A 158 -2.39 -9.24 6.99
N GLN A 159 -1.86 -10.43 7.24
CA GLN A 159 -0.84 -11.06 6.41
C GLN A 159 -1.46 -12.22 5.62
N MET A 160 -1.00 -12.42 4.39
CA MET A 160 -1.25 -13.60 3.56
C MET A 160 0.05 -13.99 2.84
N VAL A 161 0.69 -15.08 3.28
CA VAL A 161 2.03 -15.49 2.84
C VAL A 161 3.00 -14.30 2.87
N GLY A 162 3.37 -13.76 1.70
CA GLY A 162 4.29 -12.64 1.53
C GLY A 162 3.62 -11.27 1.42
N MET A 163 2.30 -11.20 1.36
CA MET A 163 1.55 -9.94 1.36
C MET A 163 1.15 -9.56 2.79
N PHE A 164 1.14 -8.26 3.06
CA PHE A 164 0.70 -7.71 4.32
C PHE A 164 0.03 -6.35 4.07
N ILE A 165 -1.06 -6.06 4.77
CA ILE A 165 -1.69 -4.75 4.78
C ILE A 165 -1.98 -4.38 6.24
N THR A 166 -1.77 -3.11 6.57
CA THR A 166 -2.03 -2.55 7.89
C THR A 166 -2.65 -1.17 7.75
N ILE A 167 -3.71 -0.90 8.51
CA ILE A 167 -4.46 0.36 8.49
C ILE A 167 -4.40 0.96 9.89
N TRP A 168 -3.92 2.19 9.96
CA TRP A 168 -3.81 3.00 11.16
C TRP A 168 -4.69 4.24 11.01
N ALA A 169 -5.35 4.65 12.08
CA ALA A 169 -6.05 5.93 12.12
C ALA A 169 -5.83 6.62 13.44
N ARG A 170 -6.08 7.93 13.46
CA ARG A 170 -6.16 8.71 14.68
C ARG A 170 -7.19 8.12 15.65
N CYS A 171 -6.89 8.21 16.95
CA CYS A 171 -7.72 7.63 18.01
C CYS A 171 -9.15 8.20 18.02
N ASP A 172 -9.34 9.48 17.71
CA ASP A 172 -10.67 10.12 17.63
C ASP A 172 -11.56 9.56 16.51
N LEU A 173 -10.97 9.01 15.45
CA LEU A 173 -11.70 8.37 14.36
C LEU A 173 -12.13 6.93 14.68
N TYR A 174 -11.49 6.27 15.63
CA TYR A 174 -11.69 4.85 15.89
C TYR A 174 -13.16 4.50 16.16
N GLN A 175 -13.85 5.31 16.99
CA GLN A 175 -15.26 5.13 17.34
C GLN A 175 -16.22 5.30 16.14
N HIS A 176 -15.76 5.91 15.06
CA HIS A 176 -16.54 6.17 13.85
C HIS A 176 -16.31 5.14 12.76
N ILE A 177 -15.37 4.21 12.96
CA ILE A 177 -15.06 3.13 12.04
C ILE A 177 -15.89 1.90 12.40
N GLN A 178 -16.69 1.45 11.45
CA GLN A 178 -17.64 0.36 11.63
C GLN A 178 -17.52 -0.66 10.51
N HIS A 179 -18.13 -1.83 10.71
CA HIS A 179 -18.24 -2.90 9.72
C HIS A 179 -16.91 -3.38 9.11
N LEU A 180 -15.82 -3.26 9.85
CA LEU A 180 -14.49 -3.70 9.44
C LEU A 180 -14.48 -5.17 9.01
N ASN A 181 -14.04 -5.46 7.78
CA ASN A 181 -13.98 -6.81 7.25
C ASN A 181 -12.78 -7.01 6.30
N VAL A 182 -12.39 -8.27 6.09
CA VAL A 182 -11.23 -8.64 5.29
C VAL A 182 -11.58 -9.81 4.39
N SER A 183 -11.22 -9.68 3.12
CA SER A 183 -11.25 -10.75 2.13
C SER A 183 -9.84 -11.01 1.60
N SER A 184 -9.54 -12.23 1.20
CA SER A 184 -8.20 -12.59 0.70
C SER A 184 -8.34 -13.54 -0.47
N VAL A 185 -7.75 -13.17 -1.61
CA VAL A 185 -7.82 -13.94 -2.86
C VAL A 185 -6.41 -14.36 -3.23
N GLY A 186 -6.16 -15.67 -3.31
CA GLY A 186 -4.89 -16.21 -3.81
C GLY A 186 -4.95 -16.35 -5.33
N CYS A 187 -3.90 -15.94 -6.04
CA CYS A 187 -3.79 -16.01 -7.51
C CYS A 187 -2.49 -16.68 -7.98
N GLY A 188 -1.77 -17.35 -7.08
CA GLY A 188 -0.45 -17.92 -7.37
C GLY A 188 -0.52 -19.28 -8.05
N ILE A 189 0.36 -20.20 -7.65
CA ILE A 189 0.47 -21.53 -8.31
C ILE A 189 -0.91 -22.23 -8.32
N MET A 190 -1.31 -22.74 -9.49
CA MET A 190 -2.62 -23.35 -9.76
C MET A 190 -3.83 -22.43 -9.49
N GLY A 191 -3.65 -21.11 -9.47
CA GLY A 191 -4.75 -20.16 -9.25
C GLY A 191 -5.25 -20.08 -7.81
N CYS A 192 -4.63 -20.81 -6.87
CA CYS A 192 -5.08 -20.86 -5.47
C CYS A 192 -3.98 -20.54 -4.46
N LEU A 193 -2.70 -20.74 -4.81
CA LEU A 193 -1.61 -20.58 -3.85
C LEU A 193 -1.35 -19.09 -3.56
N ALA A 194 -1.28 -18.73 -2.29
CA ALA A 194 -1.34 -17.34 -1.85
C ALA A 194 -0.02 -16.55 -1.97
N ASN A 195 0.95 -17.01 -2.78
CA ASN A 195 2.19 -16.27 -3.06
C ASN A 195 1.99 -15.07 -4.01
N LYS A 196 0.83 -15.00 -4.66
CA LYS A 196 0.29 -13.91 -5.46
C LYS A 196 -1.19 -13.76 -5.14
N GLY A 197 -1.77 -12.60 -5.43
CA GLY A 197 -3.18 -12.32 -5.18
C GLY A 197 -3.38 -11.00 -4.44
N SER A 198 -4.37 -10.94 -3.54
CA SER A 198 -4.68 -9.73 -2.77
C SER A 198 -5.15 -10.00 -1.34
N ILE A 199 -5.01 -8.97 -0.53
CA ILE A 199 -5.76 -8.79 0.71
C ILE A 199 -6.59 -7.53 0.55
N SER A 200 -7.91 -7.66 0.64
CA SER A 200 -8.86 -6.56 0.53
C SER A 200 -9.47 -6.28 1.89
N ILE A 201 -9.47 -5.03 2.33
CA ILE A 201 -10.05 -4.59 3.60
C ILE A 201 -11.15 -3.58 3.31
N ARG A 202 -12.32 -3.77 3.92
CA ARG A 202 -13.39 -2.78 3.90
C ARG A 202 -13.73 -2.29 5.29
N PHE A 203 -14.17 -1.04 5.38
CA PHE A 203 -14.84 -0.49 6.56
C PHE A 203 -15.75 0.66 6.13
N VAL A 204 -16.61 1.09 7.04
CA VAL A 204 -17.38 2.33 6.91
C VAL A 204 -16.85 3.33 7.92
N LEU A 205 -16.56 4.54 7.48
CA LEU A 205 -16.27 5.68 8.34
C LEU A 205 -17.43 6.65 8.23
N HIS A 206 -18.14 6.86 9.33
CA HIS A 206 -19.43 7.55 9.35
C HIS A 206 -20.44 6.92 8.39
N GLU A 207 -20.67 7.53 7.23
CA GLU A 207 -21.61 7.06 6.20
C GLU A 207 -20.90 6.67 4.89
N THR A 208 -19.56 6.78 4.84
CA THR A 208 -18.77 6.49 3.63
C THR A 208 -18.10 5.13 3.75
N SER A 209 -18.36 4.27 2.77
CA SER A 209 -17.75 2.95 2.65
C SER A 209 -16.41 3.02 1.90
N PHE A 210 -15.40 2.36 2.46
CA PHE A 210 -14.06 2.27 1.90
C PHE A 210 -13.70 0.82 1.59
N CYS A 211 -13.00 0.58 0.48
CA CYS A 211 -12.36 -0.68 0.16
C CYS A 211 -10.91 -0.46 -0.28
N PHE A 212 -9.96 -1.07 0.44
CA PHE A 212 -8.53 -1.01 0.15
C PHE A 212 -8.04 -2.39 -0.30
N ILE A 213 -7.46 -2.48 -1.48
CA ILE A 213 -6.92 -3.73 -2.05
C ILE A 213 -5.40 -3.63 -2.07
N CYS A 214 -4.70 -4.46 -1.29
CA CYS A 214 -3.25 -4.63 -1.40
C CYS A 214 -2.95 -5.91 -2.18
N SER A 215 -2.38 -5.80 -3.38
CA SER A 215 -2.08 -6.95 -4.23
C SER A 215 -0.58 -7.16 -4.51
N HIS A 216 -0.27 -8.39 -4.91
CA HIS A 216 0.99 -8.78 -5.52
C HIS A 216 0.66 -9.66 -6.74
N LEU A 217 0.71 -9.07 -7.93
CA LEU A 217 0.29 -9.74 -9.17
C LEU A 217 1.44 -10.52 -9.84
N ALA A 218 1.10 -11.36 -10.82
CA ALA A 218 2.07 -12.16 -11.54
C ALA A 218 3.28 -11.37 -12.06
N SER A 219 4.48 -11.83 -11.71
CA SER A 219 5.73 -11.22 -12.14
C SER A 219 6.18 -11.77 -13.49
N GLY A 220 6.87 -10.96 -14.28
CA GLY A 220 7.46 -11.41 -15.54
C GLY A 220 7.35 -10.34 -16.62
N GLY A 221 8.20 -10.41 -17.63
CA GLY A 221 8.33 -9.40 -18.68
C GLY A 221 7.83 -9.83 -20.05
N LYS A 222 7.30 -11.05 -20.19
CA LYS A 222 6.74 -11.54 -21.44
C LYS A 222 5.28 -11.12 -21.56
N GLU A 223 4.76 -11.14 -22.78
CA GLU A 223 3.35 -10.83 -23.05
C GLU A 223 2.37 -11.76 -22.32
N VAL A 224 2.71 -13.05 -22.18
CA VAL A 224 1.92 -13.99 -21.37
C VAL A 224 1.85 -13.59 -19.90
N ASP A 225 2.90 -12.96 -19.36
CA ASP A 225 2.93 -12.51 -17.97
C ASP A 225 2.03 -11.27 -17.79
N LYS A 226 1.95 -10.40 -18.80
CA LYS A 226 1.00 -9.27 -18.85
C LYS A 226 -0.43 -9.78 -18.78
N ARG A 227 -0.79 -10.73 -19.64
CA ARG A 227 -2.13 -11.35 -19.63
C ARG A 227 -2.44 -12.01 -18.30
N GLN A 228 -1.46 -12.68 -17.69
CA GLN A 228 -1.64 -13.30 -16.38
C GLN A 228 -1.90 -12.28 -15.26
N ARG A 229 -1.29 -11.08 -15.31
CA ARG A 229 -1.62 -9.98 -14.39
C ARG A 229 -3.06 -9.51 -14.56
N ASN A 230 -3.53 -9.37 -15.80
CA ASN A 230 -4.92 -9.00 -16.08
C ASN A 230 -5.89 -10.07 -15.53
N VAL A 231 -5.58 -11.36 -15.71
CA VAL A 231 -6.35 -12.47 -15.13
C VAL A 231 -6.35 -12.40 -13.61
N ASN A 232 -5.20 -12.18 -12.97
CA ASN A 232 -5.13 -12.01 -11.51
C ASN A 232 -5.99 -10.84 -11.02
N ALA A 233 -5.95 -9.70 -11.72
CA ALA A 233 -6.79 -8.55 -11.38
C ALA A 233 -8.29 -8.88 -11.53
N ALA A 234 -8.68 -9.58 -12.59
CA ALA A 234 -10.06 -10.00 -12.79
C ALA A 234 -10.53 -10.98 -11.69
N ASP A 235 -9.70 -11.96 -11.34
CA ASP A 235 -9.97 -12.91 -10.25
C ASP A 235 -10.11 -12.20 -8.89
N ILE A 236 -9.30 -11.18 -8.64
CA ILE A 236 -9.38 -10.38 -7.41
C ILE A 236 -10.70 -9.62 -7.36
N LEU A 237 -11.12 -9.01 -8.47
CA LEU A 237 -12.39 -8.29 -8.56
C LEU A 237 -13.60 -9.21 -8.39
N SER A 238 -13.58 -10.41 -8.99
CA SER A 238 -14.70 -11.34 -8.98
C SER A 238 -14.83 -12.16 -7.69
N HIS A 239 -13.71 -12.54 -7.07
CA HIS A 239 -13.70 -13.41 -5.91
C HIS A 239 -13.56 -12.67 -4.57
N THR A 240 -13.24 -11.38 -4.58
CA THR A 240 -13.31 -10.57 -3.35
C THR A 240 -14.77 -10.34 -3.00
N SER A 241 -15.20 -10.92 -1.88
CA SER A 241 -16.53 -10.72 -1.32
C SER A 241 -16.45 -10.40 0.16
N PHE A 242 -17.34 -9.52 0.62
CA PHE A 242 -17.54 -9.15 2.02
C PHE A 242 -18.97 -9.47 2.47
N PRO A 243 -19.21 -9.74 3.77
CA PRO A 243 -20.56 -9.94 4.27
C PRO A 243 -21.45 -8.69 4.10
N ALA A 244 -22.70 -8.92 3.69
CA ALA A 244 -23.73 -7.89 3.49
C ALA A 244 -24.14 -7.16 4.80
N GLY A 245 -23.61 -7.57 5.95
CA GLY A 245 -24.00 -7.06 7.26
C GLY A 245 -25.37 -7.62 7.72
N PRO A 246 -25.78 -7.36 8.96
CA PRO A 246 -27.02 -7.89 9.51
C PRO A 246 -28.28 -7.44 8.75
N LEU A 247 -28.27 -6.22 8.23
CA LEU A 247 -29.40 -5.60 7.52
C LEU A 247 -29.31 -5.71 5.99
N HIS A 248 -28.29 -6.41 5.46
CA HIS A 248 -28.04 -6.53 4.01
C HIS A 248 -27.89 -5.19 3.28
N ASP A 249 -27.43 -4.17 4.00
CA ASP A 249 -27.24 -2.79 3.56
C ASP A 249 -25.78 -2.46 3.24
N MET A 250 -24.86 -3.41 3.43
CA MET A 250 -23.43 -3.18 3.23
C MET A 250 -22.95 -3.63 1.83
N PRO A 251 -22.03 -2.87 1.19
CA PRO A 251 -21.36 -3.29 -0.03
C PRO A 251 -20.69 -4.66 0.11
N GLN A 252 -20.87 -5.52 -0.89
CA GLN A 252 -20.34 -6.88 -0.89
C GLN A 252 -19.15 -7.05 -1.83
N ASN A 253 -19.18 -6.42 -3.00
CA ASN A 253 -18.08 -6.47 -3.96
C ASN A 253 -17.19 -5.23 -3.84
N ILE A 254 -15.98 -5.31 -4.40
CA ILE A 254 -15.02 -4.19 -4.36
C ILE A 254 -15.63 -2.89 -4.90
N ILE A 255 -16.21 -2.95 -6.09
CA ILE A 255 -16.70 -1.78 -6.83
C ILE A 255 -17.99 -1.17 -6.27
N ASP A 256 -18.64 -1.85 -5.32
CA ASP A 256 -19.88 -1.38 -4.69
C ASP A 256 -19.62 -0.33 -3.58
N HIS A 257 -18.36 -0.09 -3.21
CA HIS A 257 -17.99 0.85 -2.16
C HIS A 257 -17.83 2.28 -2.71
N ASP A 258 -18.09 3.29 -1.88
CA ASP A 258 -18.01 4.71 -2.27
C ASP A 258 -16.60 5.13 -2.66
N ARG A 259 -15.60 4.60 -1.93
CA ARG A 259 -14.18 4.91 -2.11
C ARG A 259 -13.38 3.62 -2.19
N VAL A 260 -12.77 3.38 -3.35
CA VAL A 260 -11.95 2.19 -3.59
C VAL A 260 -10.53 2.62 -3.93
N VAL A 261 -9.55 2.01 -3.26
CA VAL A 261 -8.13 2.23 -3.55
C VAL A 261 -7.44 0.89 -3.75
N TRP A 262 -6.83 0.71 -4.91
CA TRP A 262 -6.02 -0.46 -5.23
C TRP A 262 -4.54 -0.08 -5.21
N LEU A 263 -3.82 -0.64 -4.25
CA LEU A 263 -2.38 -0.49 -4.05
C LEU A 263 -1.67 -1.84 -4.16
N GLY A 264 -0.36 -1.84 -4.36
CA GLY A 264 0.40 -3.09 -4.35
C GLY A 264 1.65 -3.09 -5.21
N ASP A 265 2.20 -4.28 -5.38
CA ASP A 265 3.16 -4.58 -6.45
C ASP A 265 2.38 -5.21 -7.61
N LEU A 266 1.88 -4.35 -8.50
CA LEU A 266 1.09 -4.76 -9.65
C LEU A 266 1.95 -5.44 -10.74
N ASN A 267 3.28 -5.35 -10.65
CA ASN A 267 4.25 -6.02 -11.52
C ASN A 267 4.14 -5.73 -13.03
N TYR A 268 3.34 -4.75 -13.45
CA TYR A 268 3.33 -4.27 -14.83
C TYR A 268 4.71 -3.72 -15.20
N ARG A 269 5.05 -3.79 -16.49
CA ARG A 269 6.39 -3.48 -17.00
C ARG A 269 6.31 -2.42 -18.09
N ILE A 270 7.45 -1.81 -18.37
CA ILE A 270 7.62 -0.96 -19.54
C ILE A 270 7.91 -1.85 -20.75
N ASP A 271 7.02 -1.83 -21.74
CA ASP A 271 7.17 -2.58 -22.99
C ASP A 271 8.12 -1.87 -23.96
N MET A 272 9.40 -1.84 -23.59
CA MET A 272 10.48 -1.28 -24.41
C MET A 272 11.79 -2.06 -24.27
N PRO A 273 12.69 -1.99 -25.27
CA PRO A 273 14.03 -2.53 -25.17
C PRO A 273 14.82 -1.91 -24.02
N HIS A 274 15.52 -2.74 -23.25
CA HIS A 274 16.30 -2.35 -22.07
C HIS A 274 17.17 -1.10 -22.28
N PHE A 275 17.95 -1.04 -23.36
CA PHE A 275 18.84 0.09 -23.63
C PHE A 275 18.06 1.40 -23.85
N ALA A 276 16.93 1.34 -24.58
CA ALA A 276 16.06 2.50 -24.79
C ALA A 276 15.44 2.97 -23.47
N THR A 277 14.94 2.03 -22.65
CA THR A 277 14.40 2.31 -21.31
C THR A 277 15.43 3.04 -20.44
N HIS A 278 16.65 2.52 -20.33
CA HIS A 278 17.72 3.16 -19.54
C HIS A 278 18.13 4.53 -20.09
N SER A 279 18.18 4.70 -21.42
CA SER A 279 18.49 5.98 -22.05
C SER A 279 17.47 7.06 -21.67
N LEU A 280 16.17 6.73 -21.74
CA LEU A 280 15.09 7.64 -21.36
C LEU A 280 15.09 7.96 -19.85
N ILE A 281 15.40 6.96 -19.00
CA ILE A 281 15.53 7.17 -17.55
C ILE A 281 16.67 8.16 -17.24
N LYS A 282 17.83 8.00 -17.90
CA LYS A 282 18.96 8.93 -17.74
C LYS A 282 18.59 10.37 -18.13
N ARG A 283 17.74 10.53 -19.16
CA ARG A 283 17.22 11.82 -19.62
C ARG A 283 15.99 12.32 -18.83
N ARG A 284 15.45 11.52 -17.91
CA ARG A 284 14.25 11.80 -17.11
C ARG A 284 13.00 12.05 -17.96
N GLU A 285 12.89 11.37 -19.09
CA GLU A 285 11.74 11.46 -20.01
C GLU A 285 10.62 10.51 -19.59
N TRP A 286 9.97 10.79 -18.45
CA TRP A 286 8.94 9.93 -17.87
C TRP A 286 7.72 9.78 -18.78
N GLU A 287 7.27 10.86 -19.41
CA GLU A 287 6.11 10.83 -20.31
C GLU A 287 6.28 9.84 -21.47
N THR A 288 7.49 9.77 -22.06
CA THR A 288 7.80 8.83 -23.14
C THR A 288 7.80 7.38 -22.64
N LEU A 289 8.33 7.15 -21.43
CA LEU A 289 8.32 5.83 -20.79
C LEU A 289 6.90 5.38 -20.45
N LEU A 290 6.06 6.27 -19.93
CA LEU A 290 4.67 5.99 -19.54
C LEU A 290 3.77 5.63 -20.73
N LYS A 291 4.09 6.08 -21.95
CA LYS A 291 3.40 5.63 -23.18
C LYS A 291 3.56 4.13 -23.44
N HIS A 292 4.59 3.51 -22.85
CA HIS A 292 4.90 2.09 -22.98
C HIS A 292 4.69 1.34 -21.66
N ASP A 293 4.18 1.99 -20.62
CA ASP A 293 3.85 1.32 -19.37
C ASP A 293 2.60 0.46 -19.55
N GLN A 294 2.71 -0.83 -19.22
CA GLN A 294 1.62 -1.77 -19.44
C GLN A 294 0.37 -1.44 -18.63
N LEU A 295 0.48 -0.90 -17.40
CA LEU A 295 -0.68 -0.54 -16.61
C LEU A 295 -1.39 0.68 -17.20
N LYS A 296 -0.63 1.71 -17.59
CA LYS A 296 -1.18 2.90 -18.28
C LYS A 296 -1.92 2.51 -19.58
N MET A 297 -1.40 1.54 -20.33
CA MET A 297 -2.10 1.01 -21.50
C MET A 297 -3.41 0.31 -21.12
N GLU A 298 -3.42 -0.57 -20.11
CA GLU A 298 -4.65 -1.25 -19.66
C GLU A 298 -5.71 -0.27 -19.11
N LEU A 299 -5.28 0.78 -18.40
CA LEU A 299 -6.16 1.86 -17.94
C LEU A 299 -6.78 2.63 -19.11
N LYS A 300 -5.99 2.92 -20.15
CA LYS A 300 -6.44 3.66 -21.35
C LYS A 300 -7.37 2.85 -22.22
N GLU A 301 -7.09 1.56 -22.40
CA GLU A 301 -7.89 0.65 -23.23
C GLU A 301 -9.21 0.24 -22.54
N GLY A 302 -9.29 0.42 -21.22
CA GLY A 302 -10.53 0.18 -20.47
C GLY A 302 -10.86 -1.30 -20.31
N HIS A 303 -9.85 -2.15 -20.13
CA HIS A 303 -10.02 -3.58 -19.86
C HIS A 303 -10.35 -3.84 -18.38
N VAL A 304 -9.55 -4.67 -17.69
CA VAL A 304 -9.77 -5.05 -16.28
C VAL A 304 -9.76 -3.85 -15.31
N PHE A 305 -9.16 -2.73 -15.72
CA PHE A 305 -9.10 -1.49 -14.96
C PHE A 305 -10.01 -0.38 -15.52
N GLN A 306 -11.09 -0.74 -16.22
CA GLN A 306 -12.08 0.25 -16.66
C GLN A 306 -12.60 1.09 -15.48
N GLY A 307 -12.59 2.42 -15.61
CA GLY A 307 -13.07 3.35 -14.58
C GLY A 307 -12.10 3.62 -13.43
N TRP A 308 -10.94 2.96 -13.39
CA TRP A 308 -9.88 3.25 -12.42
C TRP A 308 -9.07 4.48 -12.85
N HIS A 309 -8.58 5.20 -11.86
CA HIS A 309 -7.77 6.40 -12.05
C HIS A 309 -6.47 6.28 -11.28
N GLU A 310 -5.38 6.74 -11.90
CA GLU A 310 -4.06 6.81 -11.28
C GLU A 310 -3.52 8.22 -11.42
N GLY A 311 -2.90 8.74 -10.35
CA GLY A 311 -2.28 10.06 -10.33
C GLY A 311 -1.16 10.21 -11.37
N ALA A 312 -0.69 11.45 -11.54
CA ALA A 312 0.46 11.74 -12.38
C ALA A 312 1.71 11.07 -11.80
N ILE A 313 2.44 10.33 -12.64
CA ILE A 313 3.71 9.69 -12.24
C ILE A 313 4.84 10.64 -12.62
N GLU A 314 5.39 11.32 -11.62
CA GLU A 314 6.50 12.28 -11.80
C GLU A 314 7.85 11.79 -11.25
N PHE A 315 7.88 10.53 -10.83
CA PHE A 315 9.00 9.88 -10.17
C PHE A 315 9.58 8.76 -11.04
N PRO A 316 10.87 8.41 -10.87
CA PRO A 316 11.50 7.38 -11.68
C PRO A 316 10.93 5.99 -11.37
N PRO A 317 11.10 5.00 -12.28
CA PRO A 317 10.70 3.61 -12.05
C PRO A 317 11.15 3.08 -10.68
N THR A 318 10.29 2.33 -9.98
CA THR A 318 10.55 1.87 -8.59
C THR A 318 11.27 0.51 -8.53
N TYR A 319 11.42 -0.15 -9.67
CA TYR A 319 12.03 -1.46 -9.81
C TYR A 319 13.04 -1.46 -10.97
N LYS A 320 14.16 -2.20 -10.98
CA LYS A 320 14.82 -2.92 -9.88
C LYS A 320 16.15 -2.26 -9.56
N TYR A 321 16.27 -1.74 -8.35
CA TYR A 321 17.50 -1.12 -7.85
C TYR A 321 18.55 -2.15 -7.42
N LEU A 322 19.81 -1.75 -7.52
CA LEU A 322 20.91 -2.37 -6.77
C LEU A 322 20.70 -2.08 -5.28
N PRO A 323 20.84 -3.07 -4.39
CA PRO A 323 20.69 -2.85 -2.96
C PRO A 323 21.61 -1.73 -2.47
N ASN A 324 21.07 -0.80 -1.67
CA ASN A 324 21.80 0.34 -1.12
C ASN A 324 22.39 1.31 -2.17
N SER A 325 21.78 1.39 -3.36
CA SER A 325 22.15 2.35 -4.40
C SER A 325 20.90 2.95 -5.07
N ASP A 326 21.06 4.13 -5.67
CA ASP A 326 20.10 4.76 -6.58
C ASP A 326 20.23 4.21 -8.04
N ASP A 327 21.15 3.26 -8.26
CA ASP A 327 21.39 2.63 -9.57
C ASP A 327 20.48 1.43 -9.83
N TYR A 328 20.02 1.29 -11.08
CA TYR A 328 19.29 0.10 -11.53
C TYR A 328 20.22 -1.08 -11.82
N ILE A 329 19.74 -2.29 -11.57
CA ILE A 329 20.44 -3.52 -11.97
C ILE A 329 20.57 -3.56 -13.49
N GLY A 330 21.77 -3.89 -13.99
CA GLY A 330 22.02 -4.03 -15.42
C GLY A 330 22.48 -2.73 -16.11
N CYS A 331 22.77 -1.67 -15.35
CA CYS A 331 23.42 -0.46 -15.86
C CYS A 331 24.88 -0.70 -16.31
N ASP A 332 25.58 -1.70 -15.76
CA ASP A 332 26.96 -2.03 -16.11
C ASP A 332 27.04 -3.10 -17.21
N GLU A 333 27.69 -2.77 -18.32
CA GLU A 333 27.93 -3.70 -19.43
C GLU A 333 28.83 -4.88 -19.02
N ASN A 334 29.66 -4.71 -17.98
CA ASN A 334 30.63 -5.70 -17.52
C ASN A 334 30.03 -6.82 -16.64
N HIS A 335 28.82 -6.62 -16.10
CA HIS A 335 28.13 -7.63 -15.27
C HIS A 335 26.79 -8.03 -15.89
N MET A 336 26.86 -8.52 -17.13
CA MET A 336 25.75 -9.11 -17.87
C MET A 336 25.22 -10.38 -17.17
N SER A 337 24.38 -10.21 -16.15
CA SER A 337 23.68 -11.34 -15.55
C SER A 337 22.67 -11.94 -16.55
N LYS A 338 22.52 -13.27 -16.54
CA LYS A 338 21.63 -14.04 -17.44
C LYS A 338 20.13 -13.72 -17.28
N LYS A 339 19.73 -12.89 -16.31
CA LYS A 339 18.34 -12.49 -16.05
C LYS A 339 18.23 -10.96 -16.03
N ARG A 340 18.34 -10.33 -17.19
CA ARG A 340 18.08 -8.88 -17.36
C ARG A 340 16.65 -8.57 -16.90
N ARG A 341 16.48 -7.59 -16.03
CA ARG A 341 15.18 -7.04 -15.64
C ARG A 341 15.23 -5.55 -15.85
N SER A 342 14.58 -5.09 -16.92
CA SER A 342 14.45 -3.66 -17.21
C SER A 342 13.72 -2.95 -16.07
N PRO A 343 14.04 -1.67 -15.83
CA PRO A 343 13.30 -0.89 -14.86
C PRO A 343 11.81 -0.78 -15.17
N ALA A 344 10.98 -0.67 -14.14
CA ALA A 344 9.52 -0.56 -14.24
C ALA A 344 8.95 0.18 -13.02
N TRP A 345 7.75 0.75 -13.17
CA TRP A 345 7.00 1.33 -12.07
C TRP A 345 6.33 0.27 -11.23
#